data_AF-A0AAP5WEE8-F1
#
_entry.id   AF-A0AAP5WEE8-F1
#
_cell.length_a   1.000
_cell.length_b   1.000
_cell.length_c   1.000
_cell.angle_alpha   90.00
_cell.angle_beta   90.00
_cell.angle_gamma   90.00
#
_symmetry.space_group_name_H-M   'P 1'
#
loop_
_entity.id
_entity.type
_entity.pdbx_description
1 polymer ?
#
loop_
_entity_poly.entity_id
_entity_poly.type
_entity_poly.pdbx_seq_one_letter_code
_entity_poly.pdbx_strand_id
1 'polypeptide(L)'
;MRTKYWTDFGIAVVVVIACIVGWFTGYFQRSNDYSEIEKMLILILAFSVLFGLRVDMKGANRWEAVSAAFLGVAFLLAVVLLVFV
;
A
#
# COMPACT_ATOMS: atom_id res chain seq x y z
N MET A 1 14.19 14.84 6.38
CA MET A 1 12.76 14.47 6.27
C MET A 1 12.11 14.70 7.62
N ARG A 2 10.89 15.23 7.67
CA ARG A 2 10.10 15.27 8.91
C ARG A 2 9.84 13.85 9.43
N THR A 3 9.63 13.70 10.74
CA THR A 3 9.43 12.41 11.41
C THR A 3 8.30 11.59 10.79
N LYS A 4 7.20 12.24 10.37
CA LYS A 4 6.08 11.61 9.65
C LYS A 4 6.55 10.78 8.45
N TYR A 5 7.39 11.34 7.58
CA TYR A 5 7.85 10.68 6.36
C TYR A 5 8.86 9.55 6.61
N TRP A 6 9.63 9.61 7.70
CA TRP A 6 10.48 8.49 8.13
C TRP A 6 9.64 7.32 8.63
N THR A 7 8.59 7.60 9.39
CA THR A 7 7.62 6.59 9.82
C THR A 7 6.90 5.99 8.61
N ASP A 8 6.44 6.82 7.67
CA ASP A 8 5.81 6.37 6.41
C ASP A 8 6.77 5.51 5.57
N PHE A 9 8.07 5.83 5.55
CA PHE A 9 9.04 4.98 4.87
C PHE A 9 9.21 3.61 5.57
N GLY A 10 9.30 3.60 6.90
CA GLY A 10 9.40 2.37 7.71
C GLY A 10 8.18 1.45 7.56
N ILE A 11 7.00 1.98 7.87
CA ILE A 11 5.82 1.90 7.01
C ILE A 11 5.84 0.91 5.84
N ALA A 12 6.17 1.48 4.69
CA ALA A 12 6.23 0.83 3.39
C ALA A 12 7.15 -0.40 3.39
N VAL A 13 8.32 -0.32 4.03
CA VAL A 13 9.27 -1.44 4.09
C VAL A 13 8.67 -2.64 4.81
N VAL A 14 8.02 -2.43 5.96
CA VAL A 14 7.36 -3.51 6.73
C VAL A 14 6.24 -4.14 5.92
N VAL A 15 5.43 -3.32 5.22
CA VAL A 15 4.35 -3.80 4.36
C VAL A 15 4.89 -4.67 3.22
N VAL A 16 5.97 -4.25 2.56
CA VAL A 16 6.60 -5.04 1.49
C VAL A 16 7.11 -6.38 2.02
N ILE A 17 7.76 -6.40 3.18
CA ILE A 17 8.24 -7.65 3.80
C ILE A 17 7.05 -8.57 4.14
N ALA A 18 5.98 -8.04 4.73
CA ALA A 18 4.78 -8.81 5.04
C ALA A 18 4.12 -9.40 3.78
N CYS A 19 4.10 -8.65 2.68
CA CYS A 19 3.61 -9.13 1.38
C CYS A 19 4.46 -10.30 0.84
N ILE A 20 5.78 -10.18 0.91
CA ILE A 20 6.70 -11.25 0.49
C ILE A 20 6.48 -12.50 1.34
N VAL A 21 6.40 -12.37 2.66
CA VAL A 21 6.16 -13.49 3.57
C VAL A 21 4.78 -14.13 3.33
N GLY A 22 3.73 -13.32 3.15
CA GLY A 22 2.38 -13.80 2.84
C GLY A 22 2.31 -14.59 1.53
N TRP A 23 3.08 -14.16 0.51
CA TRP A 23 3.22 -14.90 -0.74
C TRP A 23 3.92 -16.25 -0.54
N PHE A 24 5.08 -16.27 0.13
CA PHE A 24 5.84 -17.50 0.35
C PHE A 24 5.12 -18.52 1.24
N THR A 25 4.27 -18.05 2.14
CA THR A 25 3.47 -18.91 3.04
C THR A 25 2.15 -19.36 2.40
N GLY A 26 1.82 -18.89 1.19
CA GLY A 26 0.54 -19.16 0.53
C GLY A 26 -0.67 -18.61 1.30
N TYR A 27 -0.46 -17.61 2.17
CA TYR A 27 -1.51 -17.04 3.02
C TYR A 27 -2.64 -16.42 2.19
N PHE A 28 -2.28 -15.66 1.15
CA PHE A 28 -3.25 -14.98 0.28
C PHE A 28 -4.13 -15.98 -0.51
N GLN A 29 -3.54 -17.09 -0.95
CA GLN A 29 -4.25 -18.14 -1.69
C GLN A 29 -5.25 -18.94 -0.84
N ARG A 30 -5.04 -18.99 0.48
CA ARG A 30 -5.91 -19.74 1.41
C ARG A 30 -7.17 -18.97 1.82
N SER A 31 -7.24 -17.67 1.56
CA SER A 31 -8.32 -16.79 2.05
C SER A 31 -9.12 -16.08 0.95
N ASN A 32 -8.93 -16.45 -0.32
CA ASN A 32 -9.41 -15.67 -1.45
C ASN A 32 -10.89 -15.98 -1.84
N ASP A 33 -11.81 -15.71 -0.91
CA ASP A 33 -13.27 -15.82 -1.09
C ASP A 33 -13.96 -14.44 -1.26
N TYR A 34 -13.21 -13.40 -1.60
CA TYR A 34 -13.80 -12.06 -1.83
C TYR A 34 -14.69 -12.07 -3.08
N SER A 35 -15.93 -11.61 -2.92
CA SER A 35 -16.86 -11.39 -4.02
C SER A 35 -16.41 -10.26 -4.93
N GLU A 36 -16.86 -10.26 -6.19
CA GLU A 36 -16.58 -9.20 -7.18
C GLU A 36 -16.84 -7.78 -6.64
N ILE A 37 -17.91 -7.60 -5.86
CA ILE A 37 -18.28 -6.31 -5.25
C ILE A 37 -17.26 -5.89 -4.20
N GLU A 38 -16.79 -6.82 -3.35
CA GLU A 38 -15.78 -6.54 -2.34
C GLU A 38 -14.44 -6.17 -2.98
N LYS A 39 -14.03 -6.85 -4.05
CA LYS A 39 -12.83 -6.49 -4.82
C LYS A 39 -12.93 -5.07 -5.37
N MET A 40 -14.10 -4.68 -5.88
CA MET A 40 -14.35 -3.32 -6.39
C MET A 40 -14.31 -2.26 -5.28
N LEU A 41 -14.88 -2.54 -4.09
CA LEU A 41 -14.82 -1.64 -2.94
C LEU A 41 -13.38 -1.47 -2.42
N ILE A 42 -12.59 -2.54 -2.37
CA ILE A 42 -11.19 -2.49 -1.95
C ILE A 42 -10.37 -1.64 -2.92
N LEU A 43 -10.62 -1.75 -4.24
CA LEU A 43 -9.99 -0.88 -5.23
C LEU A 43 -10.34 0.59 -5.03
N ILE A 44 -11.63 0.91 -4.80
CA ILE A 44 -12.08 2.30 -4.55
C ILE A 44 -11.42 2.87 -3.30
N LEU A 45 -11.34 2.08 -2.22
CA LEU A 45 -10.63 2.46 -1.00
C LEU A 45 -9.16 2.72 -1.29
N ALA A 46 -8.51 1.84 -2.07
CA ALA A 46 -7.11 1.96 -2.39
C ALA A 46 -6.80 3.25 -3.19
N PHE A 47 -7.65 3.58 -4.17
CA PHE A 47 -7.56 4.83 -4.91
C PHE A 47 -7.77 6.06 -4.01
N SER A 48 -8.67 5.99 -3.04
CA SER A 48 -8.90 7.09 -2.09
C SER A 48 -7.67 7.38 -1.23
N VAL A 49 -6.99 6.32 -0.76
CA VAL A 49 -5.73 6.44 0.01
C VAL A 49 -4.61 7.05 -0.84
N LEU A 50 -4.47 6.62 -2.10
CA LEU A 50 -3.50 7.20 -3.04
C LEU A 50 -3.77 8.68 -3.33
N PHE A 51 -5.04 9.07 -3.43
CA PHE A 51 -5.43 10.45 -3.65
C PHE A 51 -5.08 11.34 -2.44
N GLY A 52 -5.29 10.83 -1.22
CA GLY A 52 -4.85 11.48 0.02
C GLY A 52 -3.33 11.68 0.07
N LEU A 53 -2.55 10.65 -0.27
CA LEU A 53 -1.08 10.73 -0.37
C LEU A 53 -0.64 11.80 -1.37
N ARG A 54 -1.28 11.89 -2.54
CA ARG A 54 -0.99 12.92 -3.55
C ARG A 54 -1.23 14.34 -3.04
N VAL A 55 -2.29 14.56 -2.25
CA VAL A 55 -2.60 15.87 -1.68
C VAL A 55 -1.54 16.26 -0.64
N ASP A 56 -1.12 15.32 0.21
CA ASP A 56 -0.05 15.52 1.20
C ASP A 56 1.32 15.79 0.56
N MET A 57 1.55 15.33 -0.67
CA MET A 57 2.79 15.55 -1.42
C MET A 57 2.92 16.96 -2.03
N LYS A 58 1.83 17.75 -2.14
CA LYS A 58 1.88 19.09 -2.78
C LYS A 58 2.74 20.12 -2.03
N GLY A 59 3.01 19.90 -0.74
CA GLY A 59 3.89 20.76 0.08
C GLY A 59 5.18 20.09 0.55
N ALA A 60 5.49 18.89 0.02
CA ALA A 60 6.55 18.03 0.52
C ALA A 60 7.88 18.28 -0.20
N ASN A 61 9.00 18.16 0.52
CA ASN A 61 10.32 18.30 -0.08
C ASN A 61 10.65 17.08 -0.98
N ARG A 62 11.62 17.16 -1.90
CA ARG A 62 11.93 16.06 -2.87
C ARG A 62 12.02 14.67 -2.22
N TRP A 63 12.70 14.58 -1.09
CA TRP A 63 12.86 13.32 -0.36
C TRP A 63 11.54 12.81 0.24
N GLU A 64 10.70 13.69 0.76
CA GLU A 64 9.40 13.36 1.36
C GLU A 64 8.39 12.90 0.29
N ALA A 65 8.49 13.47 -0.92
CA ALA A 65 7.73 13.01 -2.07
C ALA A 65 8.15 11.59 -2.48
N VAL A 66 9.44 11.26 -2.44
CA VAL A 66 9.96 9.92 -2.76
C VAL A 66 9.48 8.88 -1.74
N SER A 67 9.52 9.19 -0.44
CA SER A 67 9.03 8.26 0.59
C SER A 67 7.52 8.02 0.50
N ALA A 68 6.73 9.08 0.25
CA ALA A 68 5.28 8.97 0.08
C ALA A 68 4.92 8.17 -1.18
N ALA A 69 5.64 8.39 -2.29
CA ALA A 69 5.47 7.60 -3.51
C ALA A 69 5.80 6.12 -3.28
N PHE A 70 6.89 5.83 -2.54
CA PHE A 70 7.27 4.46 -2.20
C PHE A 70 6.21 3.76 -1.35
N LEU A 71 5.64 4.44 -0.35
CA LEU A 71 4.52 3.90 0.43
C LEU A 71 3.27 3.68 -0.41
N GLY A 72 2.95 4.57 -1.35
CA GLY A 72 1.85 4.38 -2.29
C GLY A 72 2.02 3.13 -3.17
N VAL A 73 3.23 2.88 -3.67
CA VAL A 73 3.55 1.67 -4.45
C VAL A 73 3.46 0.41 -3.60
N ALA A 74 4.02 0.41 -2.39
CA ALA A 74 3.94 -0.71 -1.45
C ALA A 74 2.49 -1.06 -1.11
N PHE A 75 1.66 -0.05 -0.89
CA PHE A 75 0.24 -0.21 -0.60
C PHE A 75 -0.54 -0.79 -1.80
N LEU A 76 -0.27 -0.33 -3.03
CA LEU A 76 -0.86 -0.92 -4.23
C LEU A 76 -0.48 -2.40 -4.38
N LEU A 77 0.79 -2.73 -4.16
CA LEU A 77 1.29 -4.10 -4.18
C LEU A 77 0.54 -4.97 -3.15
N ALA A 78 0.38 -4.48 -1.92
CA ALA A 78 -0.35 -5.19 -0.87
C ALA A 78 -1.82 -5.43 -1.25
N VAL A 79 -2.50 -4.43 -1.81
CA VAL A 79 -3.89 -4.55 -2.26
C VAL A 79 -4.01 -5.58 -3.38
N VAL A 80 -3.11 -5.56 -4.38
CA VAL A 80 -3.14 -6.53 -5.47
C VAL A 80 -2.95 -7.96 -4.95
N LEU A 81 -1.97 -8.15 -4.06
CA LEU A 81 -1.69 -9.46 -3.46
C LEU A 81 -2.81 -9.97 -2.55
N LEU A 82 -3.57 -9.10 -1.90
CA LEU A 82 -4.70 -9.51 -1.07
C LEU A 82 -5.97 -9.83 -1.87
N VAL A 83 -6.18 -9.12 -2.98
CA VAL A 83 -7.46 -9.15 -3.72
C VAL A 83 -7.44 -10.12 -4.90
N PHE A 84 -6.28 -10.26 -5.55
CA PHE A 84 -6.16 -10.93 -6.86
C PHE A 84 -5.29 -12.19 -6.85
N VAL A 85 -4.67 -12.52 -5.72
CA VAL A 85 -3.77 -13.69 -5.55
C VAL A 85 -4.33 -14.58 -4.47
#